data_AF-A0A966UQ34-F1
#
_entry.id   AF-A0A966UQ34-F1
#
_cell.length_a   1.000
_cell.length_b   1.000
_cell.length_c   1.000
_cell.angle_alpha   90.00
_cell.angle_beta   90.00
_cell.angle_gamma   90.00
#
_symmetry.space_group_name_H-M   'P 1'
#
loop_
_entity.id
_entity.type
_entity.pdbx_description
1 polymer ?
#
loop_
_entity_poly.entity_id
_entity_poly.type
_entity_poly.pdbx_seq_one_letter_code
_entity_poly.pdbx_strand_id
1 'polypeptide(L)'
;MNEIFETLKSKFPFLSLIRKGDLEFIGIVQNQDTQVTSFYDYGRIMLPADKMKFLKLGETWWWESNRKIPINIFLKKDFTYFKPTLVTLSSKDIKIVHGPVVRLEDISKKRIKRRTIQLMRRPV
;
A
#
# COMPACT_ATOMS: atom_id res chain seq x y z
N MET A 1 16.77 15.64 10.23
CA MET A 1 15.61 15.22 9.42
C MET A 1 16.17 15.00 8.01
N ASN A 2 16.31 13.74 7.58
CA ASN A 2 17.18 13.37 6.46
C ASN A 2 16.62 13.91 5.14
N GLU A 3 17.31 14.87 4.50
CA GLU A 3 16.92 15.48 3.21
C GLU A 3 16.70 14.45 2.09
N ILE A 4 17.40 13.31 2.19
CA ILE A 4 17.25 12.14 1.32
C ILE A 4 15.81 11.60 1.34
N PHE A 5 15.16 11.64 2.51
CA PHE A 5 13.80 11.13 2.67
C PHE A 5 12.75 12.05 2.05
N GLU A 6 12.91 13.36 2.16
CA GLU A 6 12.00 14.31 1.51
C GLU A 6 12.10 14.21 -0.03
N THR A 7 13.32 13.99 -0.55
CA THR A 7 13.53 13.74 -1.98
C THR A 7 12.87 12.43 -2.43
N LEU A 8 13.04 11.35 -1.65
CA LEU A 8 12.42 10.05 -1.93
C LEU A 8 10.89 10.13 -1.87
N LYS A 9 10.34 10.85 -0.91
CA LYS A 9 8.89 11.07 -0.76
C LYS A 9 8.31 11.84 -1.94
N SER A 10 9.03 12.84 -2.45
CA SER A 10 8.59 13.59 -3.63
C SER A 10 8.59 12.72 -4.90
N LYS A 11 9.56 11.80 -5.05
CA LYS A 11 9.67 10.94 -6.24
C LYS A 11 8.80 9.68 -6.14
N PHE A 12 8.69 9.09 -4.96
CA PHE A 12 8.02 7.82 -4.70
C PHE A 12 7.06 7.95 -3.51
N PRO A 13 5.92 8.63 -3.70
CA PRO A 13 4.96 8.91 -2.63
C PRO A 13 4.31 7.65 -2.04
N PHE A 14 4.45 6.50 -2.69
CA PHE A 14 3.93 5.20 -2.26
C PHE A 14 4.85 4.44 -1.30
N LEU A 15 6.09 4.88 -1.12
CA LEU A 15 7.03 4.28 -0.17
C LEU A 15 6.77 4.81 1.24
N SER A 16 6.88 3.91 2.21
CA SER A 16 6.68 4.19 3.63
C SER A 16 7.94 3.83 4.42
N LEU A 17 8.25 4.67 5.41
CA LEU A 17 9.28 4.43 6.41
C LEU A 17 8.63 3.85 7.65
N ILE A 18 9.05 2.64 8.01
CA ILE A 18 8.47 1.84 9.07
C ILE A 18 9.57 1.60 10.10
N ARG A 19 9.35 2.03 11.34
CA ARG A 19 10.33 1.90 12.42
C ARG A 19 9.85 0.88 13.45
N LYS A 20 10.72 -0.06 13.81
CA LYS A 20 10.53 -1.03 14.89
C LYS A 20 11.72 -0.95 15.85
N GLY A 21 11.54 -0.26 16.98
CA GLY A 21 12.65 0.06 17.88
C GLY A 21 13.72 0.91 17.16
N ASP A 22 14.93 0.37 17.04
CA ASP A 22 16.05 0.99 16.32
C ASP A 22 16.19 0.55 14.86
N LEU A 23 15.35 -0.39 14.41
CA LEU A 23 15.35 -0.85 13.01
C LEU A 23 14.43 0.01 12.16
N GLU A 24 14.94 0.42 11.00
CA GLU A 24 14.20 1.18 9.98
C GLU A 24 14.04 0.34 8.72
N PHE A 25 12.80 0.26 8.24
CA PHE A 25 12.44 -0.45 7.01
C PHE A 25 11.83 0.54 6.03
N ILE A 26 12.14 0.36 4.75
CA ILE A 26 11.57 1.14 3.66
C ILE A 26 10.79 0.17 2.77
N GLY A 27 9.53 0.48 2.50
CA GLY A 27 8.71 -0.47 1.76
C GLY A 27 7.32 0.04 1.44
N ILE A 28 6.54 -0.80 0.76
CA ILE A 28 5.14 -0.52 0.46
C ILE A 28 4.27 -1.23 1.49
N VAL A 29 3.47 -0.48 2.24
CA VAL A 29 2.52 -1.05 3.20
C VAL A 29 1.42 -1.79 2.44
N GLN A 30 1.29 -3.08 2.70
CA GLN A 30 0.27 -3.92 2.09
C GLN A 30 -1.04 -3.79 2.87
N ASN A 31 -0.99 -3.98 4.18
CA ASN A 31 -2.14 -3.84 5.06
C ASN A 31 -1.69 -3.51 6.48
N GLN A 32 -2.44 -2.66 7.17
CA GLN A 32 -2.30 -2.44 8.60
C GLN A 32 -3.65 -2.66 9.29
N ASP A 33 -3.66 -3.62 10.20
CA ASP A 33 -4.76 -3.87 11.12
C ASP A 33 -4.34 -3.52 12.56
N THR A 34 -5.28 -3.67 13.50
CA THR A 34 -5.04 -3.44 14.94
C THR A 34 -3.97 -4.35 15.53
N GLN A 35 -3.82 -5.58 15.02
CA GLN A 35 -2.87 -6.57 15.54
C GLN A 35 -1.58 -6.63 14.73
N VAL A 36 -1.67 -6.58 13.39
CA VAL A 36 -0.55 -6.84 12.49
C VAL A 36 -0.43 -5.79 11.40
N THR A 37 0.80 -5.44 11.05
CA THR A 37 1.16 -4.61 9.91
C THR A 37 2.01 -5.45 8.96
N SER A 38 1.55 -5.58 7.73
CA SER A 38 2.22 -6.29 6.64
C SER A 38 2.70 -5.31 5.59
N PHE A 39 3.96 -5.42 5.16
CA PHE A 39 4.54 -4.56 4.15
C PHE A 39 5.60 -5.30 3.33
N TYR A 40 5.85 -4.84 2.12
CA TYR A 40 6.91 -5.36 1.26
C TYR A 40 8.18 -4.54 1.47
N ASP A 41 9.21 -5.18 2.01
CA ASP A 41 10.48 -4.54 2.34
C ASP A 41 11.38 -4.39 1.09
N TYR A 42 11.60 -3.15 0.68
CA TYR A 42 12.45 -2.81 -0.47
C TYR A 42 13.91 -3.21 -0.22
N GLY A 43 14.36 -3.20 1.03
CA GLY A 43 15.73 -3.58 1.41
C GLY A 43 16.04 -5.06 1.17
N ARG A 44 15.02 -5.93 1.14
CA ARG A 44 15.16 -7.37 0.89
C ARG A 44 15.28 -7.75 -0.58
N ILE A 45 15.04 -6.80 -1.49
CA ILE A 45 15.21 -7.03 -2.92
C ILE A 45 16.70 -6.93 -3.24
N MET A 46 17.31 -8.01 -3.73
CA MET A 46 18.76 -8.05 -3.98
C MET A 46 19.14 -7.46 -5.34
N LEU A 47 18.43 -7.87 -6.39
CA LEU A 47 18.75 -7.53 -7.77
C LEU A 47 18.31 -6.10 -8.11
N PRO A 48 19.19 -5.28 -8.72
CA PRO A 48 18.83 -3.92 -9.15
C PRO A 48 17.66 -3.88 -10.14
N ALA A 49 17.58 -4.86 -11.05
CA ALA A 49 16.49 -4.98 -12.00
C ALA A 49 15.13 -5.16 -11.30
N ASP A 50 15.09 -5.97 -10.25
CA ASP A 50 13.87 -6.21 -9.47
C ASP A 50 13.50 -5.02 -8.60
N LYS A 51 14.48 -4.27 -8.09
CA LYS A 51 14.24 -2.99 -7.42
C LYS A 51 13.54 -2.00 -8.34
N MET A 52 14.03 -1.87 -9.57
CA MET A 52 13.41 -0.99 -10.57
C MET A 52 12.00 -1.47 -10.95
N LYS A 53 11.81 -2.79 -11.10
CA LYS A 53 10.49 -3.37 -11.34
C LYS A 53 9.53 -3.10 -10.18
N PHE A 54 9.98 -3.24 -8.94
CA PHE A 54 9.19 -2.95 -7.74
C PHE A 54 8.73 -1.49 -7.71
N LEU A 55 9.62 -0.54 -7.99
CA LEU A 55 9.29 0.88 -8.06
C LEU A 55 8.29 1.18 -9.17
N LYS A 56 8.47 0.59 -10.36
CA LYS A 56 7.55 0.76 -11.50
C LYS A 56 6.15 0.25 -11.18
N LEU A 57 6.04 -0.93 -10.58
CA LEU A 57 4.76 -1.49 -10.15
C LEU A 57 4.12 -0.65 -9.03
N GLY A 58 4.94 -0.13 -8.10
CA GLY A 58 4.49 0.80 -7.07
C GLY A 58 3.91 2.09 -7.65
N GLU A 59 4.55 2.63 -8.69
CA GLU A 59 4.08 3.82 -9.42
C GLU A 59 2.75 3.57 -10.12
N THR A 60 2.64 2.48 -10.89
CA THR A 60 1.38 2.03 -11.51
C THR A 60 0.28 1.92 -10.46
N TRP A 61 0.55 1.23 -9.35
CA TRP A 61 -0.42 1.10 -8.27
C TRP A 61 -0.81 2.45 -7.66
N TRP A 62 0.13 3.36 -7.44
CA TRP A 62 -0.14 4.65 -6.79
C TRP A 62 -1.01 5.59 -7.62
N TRP A 63 -0.79 5.60 -8.94
CA TRP A 63 -1.48 6.50 -9.86
C TRP A 63 -2.76 5.92 -10.44
N GLU A 64 -2.82 4.61 -10.66
CA GLU A 64 -3.97 3.96 -11.31
C GLU A 64 -4.96 3.35 -10.31
N SER A 65 -4.59 3.21 -9.03
CA SER A 65 -5.50 2.72 -8.00
C SER A 65 -6.17 3.86 -7.23
N ASN A 66 -7.22 3.51 -6.48
CA ASN A 66 -7.87 4.40 -5.54
C ASN A 66 -7.06 4.62 -4.23
N ARG A 67 -5.81 4.10 -4.16
CA ARG A 67 -4.88 4.16 -3.02
C ARG A 67 -5.39 3.52 -1.71
N LYS A 68 -6.53 2.83 -1.76
CA LYS A 68 -7.13 2.10 -0.64
C LYS A 68 -7.06 0.59 -0.82
N ILE A 69 -6.87 0.13 -2.06
CA ILE A 69 -6.71 -1.30 -2.36
C ILE A 69 -5.22 -1.63 -2.22
N PRO A 70 -4.85 -2.67 -1.45
CA PRO A 70 -3.48 -3.15 -1.35
C PRO A 70 -2.85 -3.47 -2.72
N ILE A 71 -1.57 -3.17 -2.88
CA ILE A 71 -0.83 -3.38 -4.14
C ILE A 71 -0.90 -4.83 -4.64
N ASN A 72 -0.87 -5.81 -3.73
CA ASN A 72 -0.94 -7.23 -4.06
C ASN A 72 -2.31 -7.64 -4.61
N ILE A 73 -3.39 -6.96 -4.21
CA ILE A 73 -4.75 -7.21 -4.74
C ILE A 73 -4.94 -6.51 -6.08
N PHE A 74 -4.37 -5.32 -6.25
CA PHE A 74 -4.46 -4.54 -7.49
C PHE A 74 -3.72 -5.21 -8.65
N LEU A 75 -2.44 -5.58 -8.44
CA LEU A 75 -1.57 -6.14 -9.48
C LEU A 75 -1.57 -7.67 -9.55
N LYS A 76 -2.02 -8.36 -8.48
CA LYS A 76 -2.14 -9.82 -8.39
C LYS A 76 -0.90 -10.59 -8.88
N LYS A 77 -0.93 -11.05 -10.13
CA LYS A 77 0.09 -11.92 -10.74
C LYS A 77 1.45 -11.23 -10.81
N ASP A 78 1.48 -9.97 -11.22
CA ASP A 78 2.72 -9.23 -11.43
C ASP A 78 3.48 -8.97 -10.13
N PHE A 79 2.75 -8.86 -9.03
CA PHE A 79 3.30 -8.58 -7.71
C PHE A 79 3.59 -9.85 -6.89
N THR A 80 3.16 -11.03 -7.36
CA THR A 80 3.41 -12.31 -6.68
C THR A 80 4.91 -12.60 -6.56
N TYR A 81 5.70 -12.12 -7.51
CA TYR A 81 7.17 -12.22 -7.48
C TYR A 81 7.79 -11.64 -6.20
N PHE A 82 7.20 -10.58 -5.63
CA PHE A 82 7.72 -9.91 -4.44
C PHE A 82 7.21 -10.52 -3.13
N LYS A 83 6.41 -11.59 -3.16
CA LYS A 83 5.92 -12.29 -1.97
C LYS A 83 7.02 -12.66 -0.94
N PRO A 84 8.24 -13.09 -1.33
CA PRO A 84 9.31 -13.39 -0.38
C PRO A 84 9.80 -12.17 0.43
N THR A 85 9.56 -10.96 -0.08
CA THR A 85 9.93 -9.70 0.60
C THR A 85 8.86 -9.20 1.57
N LEU A 86 7.73 -9.92 1.67
CA LEU A 86 6.66 -9.58 2.60
C LEU A 86 7.12 -9.80 4.05
N VAL A 87 7.00 -8.75 4.84
CA VAL A 87 7.30 -8.74 6.27
C VAL A 87 6.02 -8.45 7.01
N THR A 88 5.66 -9.35 7.94
CA THR A 88 4.53 -9.17 8.85
C THR A 88 5.07 -9.01 10.26
N LEU A 89 4.62 -7.96 10.92
CA LEU A 89 5.04 -7.62 12.27
C LEU A 89 3.84 -7.15 13.08
N SER A 90 3.95 -7.22 14.40
CA SER A 90 2.92 -6.72 15.32
C SER A 90 2.78 -5.20 15.19
N SER A 91 1.54 -4.72 15.01
CA SER A 91 1.24 -3.29 14.88
C SER A 91 1.57 -2.50 16.14
N LYS A 92 1.63 -3.15 17.32
CA LYS A 92 1.95 -2.49 18.59
C LYS A 92 3.42 -2.06 18.68
N ASP A 93 4.29 -2.82 18.03
CA ASP A 93 5.75 -2.64 18.13
C ASP A 93 6.31 -1.74 17.01
N ILE A 94 5.43 -1.21 16.16
CA ILE A 94 5.79 -0.51 14.94
C ILE A 94 5.18 0.87 14.89
N LYS A 95 6.00 1.81 14.43
CA LYS A 95 5.57 3.14 14.06
C LYS A 95 5.85 3.39 12.59
N ILE A 96 4.79 3.67 11.84
CA ILE A 96 4.94 4.18 10.46
C ILE A 96 5.27 5.66 10.60
N VAL A 97 6.53 6.02 10.32
CA VAL A 97 7.04 7.38 10.49
C VAL A 97 6.55 8.26 9.34
N HIS A 98 6.60 7.72 8.11
CA HIS A 98 6.20 8.40 6.89
C HIS A 98 5.58 7.42 5.88
N GLY A 99 4.79 7.98 4.95
CA GLY A 99 4.22 7.26 3.81
C GLY A 99 2.76 6.83 4.02
N PRO A 100 2.13 6.31 2.96
CA PRO A 100 0.74 5.89 2.99
C PRO A 100 0.55 4.60 3.79
N VAL A 101 -0.64 4.46 4.34
CA VAL A 101 -1.09 3.26 5.04
C VAL A 101 -2.38 2.80 4.40
N VAL A 102 -2.43 1.50 4.11
CA VAL A 102 -3.62 0.85 3.56
C VAL A 102 -4.23 -0.02 4.63
N ARG A 103 -5.54 0.09 4.85
CA ARG A 103 -6.29 -0.77 5.77
C ARG A 103 -7.47 -1.39 5.04
N LEU A 104 -7.56 -2.72 5.06
CA LEU A 104 -8.68 -3.44 4.46
C LEU A 104 -10.01 -3.10 5.15
N GLU A 105 -9.98 -2.77 6.45
CA GLU A 105 -11.15 -2.30 7.21
C GLU A 105 -11.81 -1.05 6.60
N ASP A 106 -11.03 -0.16 5.98
CA ASP A 106 -11.56 1.07 5.40
C ASP A 106 -12.33 0.82 4.09
N ILE A 107 -12.07 -0.33 3.46
CA ILE A 107 -12.79 -0.76 2.25
C ILE A 107 -14.16 -1.31 2.63
N SER A 108 -14.26 -2.10 3.71
CA SER A 108 -15.50 -2.74 4.14
C SER A 108 -16.50 -1.75 4.75
N LYS A 109 -16.03 -0.69 5.42
CA LYS A 109 -16.88 0.35 6.01
C LYS A 109 -17.59 1.25 4.99
N LYS A 110 -17.23 1.17 3.70
CA LYS A 110 -17.86 1.97 2.65
C LYS A 110 -19.28 1.48 2.38
N ARG A 111 -20.28 2.17 2.94
CA ARG A 111 -21.68 2.00 2.52
C ARG A 111 -21.80 2.32 1.03
N ILE A 112 -22.11 1.31 0.22
CA ILE A 112 -22.53 1.50 -1.16
C ILE A 112 -23.94 2.13 -1.10
N LYS A 113 -24.08 3.40 -1.48
CA LYS A 113 -25.40 3.98 -1.74
C LYS A 113 -25.99 3.28 -2.97
N ARG A 114 -26.75 2.21 -2.76
CA ARG A 114 -27.56 1.59 -3.82
C ARG A 114 -28.60 2.62 -4.25
N ARG A 115 -28.46 3.18 -5.45
CA ARG A 115 -29.52 4.00 -6.05
C ARG A 115 -30.60 3.03 -6.52
N THR A 116 -31.76 3.02 -5.85
CA THR A 116 -32.94 2.31 -6.34
C THR A 116 -33.52 3.11 -7.51
N ILE A 117 -33.54 2.51 -8.70
CA ILE A 117 -34.15 3.12 -9.88
C ILE A 117 -35.58 2.58 -9.96
N GLN A 118 -36.57 3.45 -9.77
CA GLN A 118 -37.97 3.09 -10.00
C GLN A 118 -38.34 3.47 -11.44
N LEU A 119 -38.81 2.50 -12.21
CA LEU A 119 -39.30 2.74 -13.56
C LEU A 119 -40.70 3.36 -13.45
N MET A 120 -40.81 4.66 -13.70
CA MET A 120 -42.11 5.34 -13.73
C MET A 120 -42.67 5.32 -15.14
N ARG A 121 -43.94 4.94 -15.30
CA ARG A 121 -44.67 5.06 -16.58
C ARG A 121 -45.06 6.53 -16.78
N ARG A 122 -44.93 7.05 -18.00
CA ARG A 122 -45.44 8.38 -18.36
C ARG A 122 -46.98 8.36 -18.28
N PRO A 123 -47.62 9.33 -17.61
CA PRO A 123 -49.06 9.50 -17.71
C PRO A 123 -49.42 9.92 -19.15
N VAL A 124 -50.53 9.38 -19.66
CA VAL A 124 -51.16 9.77 -20.93
C VAL A 124 -52.05 10.98 -20.68
#